data_AF-A0A953AFV9-F1
#
_entry.id   AF-A0A953AFV9-F1
#
_cell.length_a   1.000
_cell.length_b   1.000
_cell.length_c   1.000
_cell.angle_alpha   90.00
_cell.angle_beta   90.00
_cell.angle_gamma   90.00
#
_symmetry.space_group_name_H-M   'P 1'
#
loop_
_entity.id
_entity.type
_entity.pdbx_description
1 polymer ?
#
loop_
_entity_poly.entity_id
_entity_poly.type
_entity_poly.pdbx_seq_one_letter_code
_entity_poly.pdbx_strand_id
1 'polypeptide(L)'
;MRSRTVRILVVPLFALAFAGTTLTLMAANEPRPAGAASSANPPAVAEEDRQAIERLAQGYAFAWSTHDVDGLMRLYTPDANILSAREGGARGAGAIRPLLERQIGDPARDTRATIDVQGIEPLGPGLALVDVVRRASRVTSNEPVPPPAPGAPNPPPGVPRGPGNRPVDTDVTRGTWIVAKAGDEWRIRSERSYPDPHTCAMQGTGGAGAAGRPSPATEPLDPRWNAPLPPPGDTPSRIWPQVPTSPEDPSRSPWQTPGGF
;
A
#
# COMPACT_ATOMS: atom_id res chain seq x y z
N MET A 1 -50.89 5.79 -23.83
CA MET A 1 -51.26 5.37 -22.47
C MET A 1 -50.24 5.96 -21.50
N ARG A 2 -50.64 6.90 -20.64
CA ARG A 2 -49.77 7.63 -19.70
C ARG A 2 -49.80 6.91 -18.34
N SER A 3 -48.67 6.39 -17.87
CA SER A 3 -48.56 5.81 -16.52
C SER A 3 -47.99 6.85 -15.54
N ARG A 4 -48.65 6.95 -14.38
CA ARG A 4 -48.51 8.00 -13.38
C ARG A 4 -47.31 7.77 -12.46
N THR A 5 -46.53 8.83 -12.27
CA THR A 5 -45.53 9.01 -11.22
C THR A 5 -46.20 9.09 -9.85
N VAL A 6 -45.74 8.31 -8.87
CA VAL A 6 -46.10 8.46 -7.46
C VAL A 6 -44.85 8.84 -6.69
N ARG A 7 -44.79 10.10 -6.23
CA ARG A 7 -43.77 10.59 -5.28
C ARG A 7 -44.35 10.44 -3.88
N ILE A 8 -43.73 9.61 -3.05
CA ILE A 8 -44.03 9.54 -1.61
C ILE A 8 -42.93 10.34 -0.91
N LEU A 9 -43.33 11.48 -0.36
CA LEU A 9 -42.52 12.38 0.44
C LEU A 9 -42.91 12.12 1.90
N VAL A 10 -42.00 11.56 2.70
CA VAL A 10 -42.18 11.41 4.15
C VAL A 10 -40.98 12.04 4.83
N VAL A 11 -41.25 13.18 5.46
CA VAL A 11 -40.38 13.89 6.39
C VAL A 11 -40.97 13.73 7.78
N PRO A 12 -40.15 13.37 8.78
CA PRO A 12 -40.30 13.93 10.13
C PRO A 12 -38.92 14.47 10.57
N LEU A 13 -38.70 15.76 10.73
CA LEU A 13 -39.21 16.64 11.80
C LEU A 13 -38.97 16.07 13.21
N PHE A 14 -37.70 16.05 13.62
CA PHE A 14 -37.29 16.02 15.02
C PHE A 14 -36.47 17.27 15.33
N ALA A 15 -37.18 18.28 15.82
CA ALA A 15 -36.62 19.40 16.56
C ALA A 15 -36.79 19.09 18.05
N LEU A 16 -35.69 18.95 18.80
CA LEU A 16 -35.74 19.12 20.26
C LEU A 16 -34.36 19.45 20.85
N ALA A 17 -34.25 20.73 21.20
CA ALA A 17 -33.52 21.35 22.30
C ALA A 17 -32.46 20.53 23.05
N PHE A 18 -31.21 20.99 22.99
CA PHE A 18 -30.32 20.99 24.15
C PHE A 18 -29.73 22.39 24.32
N ALA A 19 -30.43 23.19 25.12
CA ALA A 19 -29.93 24.43 25.68
C ALA A 19 -29.21 24.11 26.99
N GLY A 20 -27.97 24.60 27.10
CA GLY A 20 -27.38 25.00 28.37
C GLY A 20 -26.58 23.96 29.15
N THR A 21 -25.25 24.01 29.01
CA THR A 21 -24.34 24.02 30.17
C THR A 21 -23.02 24.72 29.81
N THR A 22 -22.98 26.05 29.97
CA THR A 22 -21.72 26.79 30.14
C THR A 22 -21.29 26.62 31.60
N LEU A 23 -20.29 25.76 31.87
CA LEU A 23 -19.67 25.68 33.19
C LEU A 23 -18.14 25.61 33.06
N THR A 24 -17.53 26.78 33.30
CA THR A 24 -16.30 27.00 34.06
C THR A 24 -15.16 25.98 33.92
N LEU A 25 -14.18 26.30 33.07
CA LEU A 25 -12.79 25.85 33.27
C LEU A 25 -11.85 27.06 33.34
N MET A 26 -11.72 27.60 34.54
CA MET A 26 -10.59 28.44 34.96
C MET A 26 -9.99 27.75 36.17
N ALA A 27 -9.15 26.75 35.94
CA ALA A 27 -8.36 26.11 36.99
C ALA A 27 -6.93 25.87 36.49
N ALA A 28 -6.01 26.60 37.11
CA ALA A 28 -4.64 26.19 37.42
C ALA A 28 -3.79 25.64 36.25
N ASN A 29 -3.22 26.55 35.48
CA ASN A 29 -2.00 26.26 34.71
C ASN A 29 -0.80 26.28 35.68
N GLU A 30 -0.70 25.29 36.56
CA GLU A 30 0.50 25.12 37.38
C GLU A 30 1.67 24.67 36.49
N PRO A 31 2.88 25.24 36.66
CA PRO A 31 4.07 24.82 35.93
C PRO A 31 4.37 23.37 36.31
N ARG A 32 3.97 22.45 35.42
CA ARG A 32 4.24 21.02 35.56
C ARG A 32 5.75 20.87 35.71
N PRO A 33 6.26 20.31 36.82
CA PRO A 33 7.68 20.01 36.93
C PRO A 33 8.05 19.15 35.72
N ALA A 34 9.20 19.43 35.11
CA ALA A 34 9.78 18.62 34.05
C ALA A 34 10.14 17.24 34.63
N GLY A 35 9.11 16.46 34.93
CA GLY A 35 9.21 15.08 35.33
C GLY A 35 9.81 14.35 34.16
N ALA A 36 10.94 13.70 34.41
CA ALA A 36 11.62 12.81 33.49
C ALA A 36 10.56 12.03 32.71
N ALA A 37 10.46 12.34 31.41
CA ALA A 37 9.58 11.62 30.51
C ALA A 37 10.02 10.16 30.58
N SER A 38 9.26 9.38 31.33
CA SER A 38 9.47 7.95 31.45
C SER A 38 9.43 7.44 30.02
N SER A 39 10.57 6.98 29.51
CA SER A 39 10.68 6.29 28.23
C SER A 39 9.93 4.97 28.37
N ALA A 40 8.60 5.05 28.41
CA ALA A 40 7.75 3.90 28.34
C ALA A 40 8.08 3.25 27.02
N ASN A 41 8.56 2.00 27.07
CA ASN A 41 8.75 1.20 25.88
C ASN A 41 7.47 1.30 25.03
N PRO A 42 7.58 1.53 23.72
CA PRO A 42 6.41 1.59 22.86
C PRO A 42 5.58 0.33 23.09
N PRO A 43 4.24 0.46 23.17
CA PRO A 43 3.37 -0.68 23.45
C PRO A 43 3.58 -1.72 22.36
N ALA A 44 3.98 -2.94 22.74
CA ALA A 44 4.12 -4.05 21.81
C ALA A 44 2.77 -4.39 21.15
N VAL A 45 2.79 -4.85 19.90
CA VAL A 45 1.59 -5.35 19.22
C VAL A 45 1.11 -6.61 19.94
N ALA A 46 -0.19 -6.69 20.22
CA ALA A 46 -0.78 -7.88 20.82
C ALA A 46 -0.61 -9.10 19.89
N GLU A 47 -0.42 -10.28 20.47
CA GLU A 47 -0.23 -11.53 19.72
C GLU A 47 -1.32 -11.78 18.67
N GLU A 48 -2.56 -11.53 19.08
CA GLU A 48 -3.75 -11.69 18.24
C GLU A 48 -3.75 -10.74 17.04
N ASP A 49 -3.33 -9.50 17.25
CA ASP A 49 -3.22 -8.49 16.18
C ASP A 49 -2.09 -8.86 15.21
N ARG A 50 -0.96 -9.37 15.71
CA ARG A 50 0.12 -9.89 14.86
C ARG A 50 -0.36 -11.03 13.97
N GLN A 51 -1.05 -12.03 14.53
CA GLN A 51 -1.64 -13.12 13.74
C GLN A 51 -2.68 -12.63 12.74
N ALA A 52 -3.47 -11.61 13.08
CA ALA A 52 -4.42 -11.00 12.16
C ALA A 52 -3.72 -10.30 10.98
N ILE A 53 -2.61 -9.60 11.23
CA ILE A 53 -1.78 -8.97 10.19
C ILE A 53 -1.11 -10.04 9.30
N GLU A 54 -0.63 -11.14 9.87
CA GLU A 54 -0.10 -12.27 9.09
C GLU A 54 -1.19 -12.88 8.20
N ARG A 55 -2.42 -13.05 8.70
CA ARG A 55 -3.57 -13.48 7.89
C ARG A 55 -3.94 -12.48 6.80
N LEU A 56 -3.83 -11.17 7.05
CA LEU A 56 -4.01 -10.12 6.04
C LEU A 56 -3.01 -10.29 4.89
N ALA A 57 -1.73 -10.53 5.21
CA ALA A 57 -0.69 -10.78 4.20
C ALA A 57 -0.94 -12.05 3.38
N GLN A 58 -1.37 -13.14 4.03
CA GLN A 58 -1.76 -14.38 3.36
C GLN A 58 -2.97 -14.18 2.45
N GLY A 59 -3.99 -13.43 2.91
CA GLY A 59 -5.16 -13.08 2.13
C GLY A 59 -4.80 -12.27 0.88
N TYR A 60 -3.85 -11.34 0.99
CA TYR A 60 -3.32 -10.60 -0.16
C TYR A 60 -2.66 -11.54 -1.16
N ALA A 61 -1.74 -12.40 -0.69
CA ALA A 61 -1.02 -13.34 -1.55
C ALA A 61 -1.98 -14.28 -2.30
N PHE A 62 -3.02 -14.76 -1.60
CA PHE A 62 -4.08 -15.58 -2.19
C PHE A 62 -4.85 -14.81 -3.27
N ALA A 63 -5.40 -13.63 -2.95
CA ALA A 63 -6.20 -12.84 -3.87
C ALA A 63 -5.40 -12.40 -5.11
N TRP A 64 -4.11 -12.08 -4.95
CA TRP A 64 -3.21 -11.86 -6.08
C TRP A 64 -3.08 -13.10 -6.97
N SER A 65 -2.82 -14.26 -6.36
CA SER A 65 -2.58 -15.52 -7.08
C SER A 65 -3.81 -16.08 -7.79
N THR A 66 -5.01 -15.66 -7.37
CA THR A 66 -6.29 -16.04 -7.99
C THR A 66 -6.89 -14.92 -8.85
N HIS A 67 -6.17 -13.82 -9.04
CA HIS A 67 -6.61 -12.63 -9.80
C HIS A 67 -7.93 -12.05 -9.29
N ASP A 68 -8.19 -12.19 -7.99
CA ASP A 68 -9.39 -11.71 -7.31
C ASP A 68 -9.23 -10.23 -6.94
N VAL A 69 -9.52 -9.33 -7.89
CA VAL A 69 -9.49 -7.87 -7.67
C VAL A 69 -10.39 -7.50 -6.49
N ASP A 70 -11.58 -8.09 -6.38
CA ASP A 70 -12.52 -7.79 -5.29
C ASP A 70 -12.01 -8.30 -3.94
N GLY A 71 -11.34 -9.46 -3.94
CA GLY A 71 -10.55 -9.97 -2.83
C GLY A 71 -9.50 -8.97 -2.37
N LEU A 72 -8.65 -8.48 -3.27
CA LEU A 72 -7.64 -7.47 -2.96
C LEU A 72 -8.28 -6.19 -2.43
N MET A 73 -9.31 -5.67 -3.10
CA MET A 73 -10.01 -4.44 -2.70
C MET A 73 -10.58 -4.51 -1.28
N ARG A 74 -11.03 -5.68 -0.82
CA ARG A 74 -11.52 -5.88 0.56
C ARG A 74 -10.43 -5.73 1.63
N LEU A 75 -9.17 -5.92 1.26
CA LEU A 75 -8.03 -5.80 2.17
C LEU A 75 -7.62 -4.35 2.41
N TYR A 76 -8.07 -3.42 1.57
CA TYR A 76 -7.76 -1.99 1.70
C TYR A 76 -8.86 -1.23 2.46
N THR A 77 -8.46 -0.15 3.15
CA THR A 77 -9.44 0.83 3.64
C THR A 77 -10.01 1.63 2.47
N PRO A 78 -11.24 2.19 2.58
CA PRO A 78 -11.84 2.99 1.51
C PRO A 78 -11.01 4.22 1.11
N ASP A 79 -10.25 4.78 2.06
CA ASP A 79 -9.39 5.95 1.91
C ASP A 79 -7.92 5.60 1.61
N ALA A 80 -7.61 4.33 1.34
CA ALA A 80 -6.25 3.86 1.23
C ALA A 80 -5.44 4.52 0.10
N ASN A 81 -4.12 4.42 0.17
CA ASN A 81 -3.21 4.87 -0.89
C ASN A 81 -2.17 3.80 -1.23
N ILE A 82 -1.88 3.65 -2.52
CA ILE A 82 -0.81 2.78 -3.04
C ILE A 82 0.22 3.67 -3.72
N LEU A 83 1.49 3.43 -3.44
CA LEU A 83 2.64 4.02 -4.14
C LEU A 83 3.54 2.89 -4.65
N SER A 84 3.40 2.56 -5.93
CA SER A 84 4.23 1.58 -6.62
C SER A 84 5.32 2.28 -7.41
N ALA A 85 6.57 1.83 -7.26
CA ALA A 85 7.68 2.35 -8.06
C ALA A 85 7.52 2.09 -9.57
N ARG A 86 6.75 1.05 -9.97
CA ARG A 86 6.53 0.72 -11.39
C ARG A 86 5.37 1.48 -12.02
N GLU A 87 4.33 1.77 -11.25
CA GLU A 87 3.04 2.20 -11.81
C GLU A 87 2.54 3.54 -11.24
N GLY A 88 3.32 4.16 -10.35
CA GLY A 88 2.96 5.42 -9.71
C GLY A 88 2.01 5.22 -8.53
N GLY A 89 1.18 6.23 -8.27
CA GLY A 89 0.32 6.30 -7.10
C GLY A 89 -1.17 6.23 -7.41
N ALA A 90 -1.94 5.62 -6.51
CA ALA A 90 -3.40 5.66 -6.51
C ALA A 90 -3.93 5.93 -5.09
N ARG A 91 -5.04 6.66 -4.98
CA ARG A 91 -5.66 6.97 -3.69
C ARG A 91 -7.17 6.82 -3.74
N GLY A 92 -7.72 6.16 -2.72
CA GLY A 92 -9.12 5.83 -2.59
C GLY A 92 -9.52 4.66 -3.47
N ALA A 93 -10.61 3.99 -3.08
CA ALA A 93 -11.07 2.76 -3.73
C ALA A 93 -11.27 2.91 -5.25
N GLY A 94 -11.78 4.06 -5.70
CA GLY A 94 -12.05 4.33 -7.12
C GLY A 94 -10.79 4.39 -8.00
N ALA A 95 -9.66 4.86 -7.45
CA ALA A 95 -8.39 4.91 -8.19
C ALA A 95 -7.56 3.63 -8.00
N ILE A 96 -7.69 2.97 -6.86
CA ILE A 96 -6.95 1.73 -6.55
C ILE A 96 -7.43 0.56 -7.41
N ARG A 97 -8.74 0.38 -7.59
CA ARG A 97 -9.28 -0.72 -8.40
C ARG A 97 -8.65 -0.82 -9.80
N PRO A 98 -8.67 0.23 -10.64
CA PRO A 98 -8.09 0.14 -11.98
C PRO A 98 -6.56 -0.02 -11.94
N LEU A 99 -5.88 0.39 -10.87
CA LEU A 99 -4.46 0.09 -10.67
C LEU A 99 -4.27 -1.42 -10.45
N LEU A 100 -5.03 -2.03 -9.52
CA LEU A 100 -4.96 -3.46 -9.23
C LEU A 100 -5.34 -4.32 -10.43
N GLU A 101 -6.38 -3.93 -11.19
CA GLU A 101 -6.79 -4.61 -12.43
C GLU A 101 -5.65 -4.66 -13.45
N ARG A 102 -4.88 -3.57 -13.60
CA ARG A 102 -3.69 -3.56 -14.46
C ARG A 102 -2.56 -4.41 -13.89
N GLN A 103 -2.34 -4.36 -12.57
CA GLN A 103 -1.26 -5.10 -11.90
C GLN A 103 -1.42 -6.61 -12.02
N ILE A 104 -2.64 -7.11 -11.84
CA ILE A 104 -2.92 -8.55 -11.82
C ILE A 104 -3.42 -9.06 -13.19
N GLY A 105 -3.60 -8.17 -14.16
CA GLY A 105 -3.82 -8.53 -15.56
C GLY A 105 -2.57 -9.15 -16.21
N ASP A 106 -2.49 -9.15 -17.53
CA ASP A 106 -1.29 -9.61 -18.24
C ASP A 106 -0.15 -8.59 -18.03
N PRO A 107 1.06 -8.95 -17.53
CA PRO A 107 1.72 -10.26 -17.51
C PRO A 107 1.69 -11.02 -16.15
N ALA A 108 0.99 -10.52 -15.14
CA ALA A 108 0.89 -11.15 -13.82
C ALA A 108 -0.14 -12.29 -13.75
N ARG A 109 -0.95 -12.45 -14.81
CA ARG A 109 -1.98 -13.49 -14.92
C ARG A 109 -1.48 -14.91 -14.67
N ASP A 110 -0.23 -15.19 -15.00
CA ASP A 110 0.36 -16.52 -14.77
C ASP A 110 1.25 -16.55 -13.52
N THR A 111 1.10 -15.60 -12.59
CA THR A 111 1.93 -15.54 -11.38
C THR A 111 1.22 -16.04 -10.14
N ARG A 112 1.99 -16.67 -9.25
CA ARG A 112 1.59 -16.92 -7.86
C ARG A 112 2.46 -16.08 -6.95
N ALA A 113 1.83 -15.40 -6.00
CA ALA A 113 2.51 -14.60 -5.00
C ALA A 113 2.61 -15.32 -3.66
N THR A 114 3.73 -15.13 -2.97
CA THR A 114 3.86 -15.30 -1.52
C THR A 114 4.20 -13.95 -0.91
N ILE A 115 3.80 -13.73 0.35
CA ILE A 115 4.16 -12.54 1.11
C ILE A 115 4.70 -12.97 2.47
N ASP A 116 5.93 -12.55 2.75
CA ASP A 116 6.61 -12.79 4.01
C ASP A 116 6.61 -11.49 4.83
N VAL A 117 5.99 -11.51 6.02
CA VAL A 117 6.05 -10.41 6.98
C VAL A 117 7.42 -10.42 7.66
N GLN A 118 8.20 -9.37 7.48
CA GLN A 118 9.55 -9.23 8.03
C GLN A 118 9.57 -8.55 9.39
N GLY A 119 8.63 -7.64 9.63
CA GLY A 119 8.54 -6.87 10.86
C GLY A 119 7.18 -6.22 11.02
N ILE A 120 6.77 -6.02 12.27
CA ILE A 120 5.56 -5.28 12.64
C ILE A 120 5.97 -4.29 13.73
N GLU A 121 5.83 -3.00 13.44
CA GLU A 121 6.10 -1.91 14.37
C GLU A 121 4.78 -1.20 14.75
N PRO A 122 4.40 -1.19 16.04
CA PRO A 122 3.21 -0.48 16.48
C PRO A 122 3.41 1.03 16.36
N LEU A 123 2.50 1.71 15.66
CA LEU A 123 2.50 3.18 15.53
C LEU A 123 1.53 3.84 16.52
N GLY A 124 0.61 3.07 17.09
CA GLY A 124 -0.39 3.51 18.06
C GLY A 124 -1.54 2.51 18.17
N PRO A 125 -2.56 2.80 19.00
CA PRO A 125 -3.73 1.93 19.12
C PRO A 125 -4.40 1.69 17.76
N GLY A 126 -4.45 0.43 17.33
CA GLY A 126 -5.07 0.03 16.06
C GLY A 126 -4.34 0.51 14.81
N LEU A 127 -3.04 0.83 14.91
CA LEU A 127 -2.21 1.25 13.78
C LEU A 127 -0.82 0.60 13.86
N ALA A 128 -0.35 0.02 12.76
CA ALA A 128 0.98 -0.59 12.69
C ALA A 128 1.63 -0.34 11.32
N LEU A 129 2.96 -0.29 11.34
CA LEU A 129 3.82 -0.39 10.16
C LEU A 129 4.22 -1.85 9.99
N VAL A 130 4.12 -2.37 8.77
CA VAL A 130 4.41 -3.77 8.45
C VAL A 130 5.37 -3.79 7.27
N ASP A 131 6.55 -4.37 7.47
CA ASP A 131 7.50 -4.60 6.39
C ASP A 131 7.24 -5.97 5.78
N VAL A 132 7.11 -6.01 4.46
CA VAL A 132 6.78 -7.21 3.70
C VAL A 132 7.73 -7.45 2.55
N VAL A 133 7.96 -8.73 2.25
CA VAL A 133 8.63 -9.18 1.03
C VAL A 133 7.63 -10.00 0.22
N ARG A 134 7.27 -9.52 -0.97
CA ARG A 134 6.44 -10.26 -1.91
C ARG A 134 7.31 -10.95 -2.94
N ARG A 135 7.06 -12.24 -3.19
CA ARG A 135 7.70 -13.02 -4.25
C ARG A 135 6.62 -13.49 -5.20
N ALA A 136 6.66 -13.06 -6.45
CA ALA A 136 5.76 -13.52 -7.50
C ALA A 136 6.52 -14.40 -8.47
N SER A 137 6.06 -15.64 -8.63
CA SER A 137 6.69 -16.62 -9.54
C SER A 137 5.74 -16.97 -10.66
N ARG A 138 6.22 -17.01 -11.90
CA ARG A 138 5.44 -17.54 -13.01
C ARG A 138 5.18 -19.03 -12.82
N VAL A 139 3.93 -19.42 -12.96
CA VAL A 139 3.50 -20.82 -13.05
C VAL A 139 3.50 -21.16 -14.54
N THR A 140 4.55 -21.81 -15.01
CA THR A 140 4.54 -22.39 -16.36
C THR A 140 3.48 -23.49 -16.37
N SER A 141 2.35 -23.21 -17.00
CA SER A 141 1.11 -24.00 -16.97
C SER A 141 1.19 -25.41 -17.57
N ASN A 142 2.38 -25.93 -17.88
CA ASN A 142 2.55 -27.10 -18.74
C ASN A 142 3.46 -28.21 -18.21
N GLU A 143 3.89 -28.22 -16.95
CA GLU A 143 4.47 -29.46 -16.41
C GLU A 143 3.33 -30.34 -15.84
N PRO A 144 2.89 -31.41 -16.53
CA PRO A 144 2.02 -32.40 -15.91
C PRO A 144 2.74 -32.88 -14.67
N VAL A 145 2.10 -32.70 -13.52
CA VAL A 145 2.60 -33.23 -12.24
C VAL A 145 2.94 -34.70 -12.47
N PRO A 146 4.22 -35.11 -12.41
CA PRO A 146 4.56 -36.50 -12.64
C PRO A 146 3.76 -37.35 -11.65
N PRO A 147 3.11 -38.43 -12.11
CA PRO A 147 2.38 -39.30 -11.21
C PRO A 147 3.34 -39.75 -10.10
N PRO A 148 2.88 -39.81 -8.83
CA PRO A 148 3.74 -40.26 -7.75
C PRO A 148 4.35 -41.61 -8.13
N ALA A 149 5.65 -41.78 -7.88
CA ALA A 149 6.32 -43.05 -8.11
C ALA A 149 5.52 -44.16 -7.39
N PRO A 150 5.30 -45.33 -8.00
CA PRO A 150 4.57 -46.42 -7.36
C PRO A 150 5.17 -46.72 -5.98
N GLY A 151 4.36 -46.57 -4.92
CA GLY A 151 4.79 -46.79 -3.52
C GLY A 151 5.40 -45.59 -2.82
N ALA A 152 5.49 -44.41 -3.45
CA ALA A 152 5.89 -43.19 -2.74
C ALA A 152 4.76 -42.72 -1.80
N PRO A 153 5.03 -42.47 -0.51
CA PRO A 153 4.06 -41.84 0.36
C PRO A 153 3.69 -40.46 -0.20
N ASN A 154 2.40 -40.11 -0.12
CA ASN A 154 1.95 -38.76 -0.50
C ASN A 154 2.78 -37.73 0.28
N PRO A 155 3.42 -36.75 -0.39
CA PRO A 155 4.15 -35.73 0.34
C PRO A 155 3.16 -34.95 1.22
N PRO A 156 3.56 -34.56 2.44
CA PRO A 156 2.72 -33.74 3.28
C PRO A 156 2.35 -32.44 2.57
N PRO A 157 1.16 -31.87 2.85
CA PRO A 157 0.73 -30.61 2.25
C PRO A 157 1.81 -29.54 2.43
N GLY A 158 2.28 -28.92 1.35
CA GLY A 158 3.23 -27.80 1.39
C GLY A 158 4.70 -28.14 1.10
N VAL A 159 5.08 -29.40 0.84
CA VAL A 159 6.47 -29.71 0.44
C VAL A 159 6.66 -29.51 -1.08
N PRO A 160 7.62 -28.67 -1.52
CA PRO A 160 7.96 -28.53 -2.93
C PRO A 160 8.45 -29.86 -3.51
N ARG A 161 7.85 -30.33 -4.60
CA ARG A 161 8.26 -31.56 -5.27
C ARG A 161 9.49 -31.31 -6.16
N GLY A 162 10.61 -31.94 -5.79
CA GLY A 162 11.73 -32.26 -6.67
C GLY A 162 12.71 -31.13 -7.07
N PRO A 163 14.00 -31.44 -7.29
CA PRO A 163 15.06 -30.47 -7.64
C PRO A 163 15.00 -29.88 -9.06
N GLY A 164 13.94 -30.16 -9.84
CA GLY A 164 13.75 -29.63 -11.20
C GLY A 164 12.94 -28.34 -11.28
N ASN A 165 12.19 -28.00 -10.24
CA ASN A 165 11.29 -26.84 -10.24
C ASN A 165 11.98 -25.58 -9.72
N ARG A 166 12.96 -25.06 -10.47
CA ARG A 166 13.44 -23.70 -10.19
C ARG A 166 12.38 -22.72 -10.69
N PRO A 167 11.85 -21.83 -9.84
CA PRO A 167 10.98 -20.74 -10.30
C PRO A 167 11.71 -19.97 -11.41
N VAL A 168 11.18 -20.05 -12.63
CA VAL A 168 11.91 -19.60 -13.82
C VAL A 168 12.04 -18.08 -13.87
N ASP A 169 11.09 -17.36 -13.25
CA ASP A 169 11.17 -15.92 -13.03
C ASP A 169 10.52 -15.60 -11.68
N THR A 170 11.32 -15.16 -10.70
CA THR A 170 10.80 -14.63 -9.44
C THR A 170 10.93 -13.12 -9.45
N ASP A 171 9.81 -12.41 -9.51
CA ASP A 171 9.79 -10.98 -9.20
C ASP A 171 9.74 -10.82 -7.68
N VAL A 172 10.76 -10.18 -7.11
CA VAL A 172 10.81 -9.89 -5.67
C VAL A 172 10.56 -8.41 -5.49
N THR A 173 9.49 -8.09 -4.78
CA THR A 173 9.11 -6.74 -4.41
C THR A 173 9.21 -6.60 -2.90
N ARG A 174 9.86 -5.54 -2.43
CA ARG A 174 9.79 -5.13 -1.02
C ARG A 174 8.69 -4.09 -0.87
N GLY A 175 8.00 -4.13 0.26
CA GLY A 175 6.99 -3.14 0.57
C GLY A 175 6.90 -2.82 2.03
N THR A 176 6.34 -1.65 2.30
CA THR A 176 5.93 -1.22 3.63
C THR A 176 4.45 -0.93 3.58
N TRP A 177 3.70 -1.56 4.48
CA TRP A 177 2.29 -1.30 4.68
C TRP A 177 2.09 -0.49 5.96
N ILE A 178 1.22 0.51 5.90
CA ILE A 178 0.56 1.03 7.08
C ILE A 178 -0.79 0.33 7.15
N VAL A 179 -1.00 -0.44 8.21
CA VAL A 179 -2.26 -1.14 8.45
C VAL A 179 -3.01 -0.48 9.60
N ALA A 180 -4.33 -0.44 9.48
CA ALA A 180 -5.22 0.13 10.49
C ALA A 180 -6.34 -0.84 10.83
N LYS A 181 -6.77 -0.82 12.09
CA LYS A 181 -7.90 -1.62 12.57
C LYS A 181 -9.22 -0.94 12.21
N ALA A 182 -10.09 -1.66 11.51
CA ALA A 182 -11.44 -1.27 11.13
C ALA A 182 -12.45 -2.19 11.83
N GLY A 183 -12.83 -1.83 13.06
CA GLY A 183 -13.56 -2.75 13.95
C GLY A 183 -12.60 -3.81 14.50
N ASP A 184 -12.86 -5.09 14.20
CA ASP A 184 -12.01 -6.21 14.60
C ASP A 184 -11.04 -6.68 13.50
N GLU A 185 -11.11 -6.08 12.31
CA GLU A 185 -10.30 -6.46 11.15
C GLU A 185 -9.15 -5.49 10.91
N TRP A 186 -7.98 -6.01 10.54
CA TRP A 186 -6.86 -5.21 10.05
C TRP A 186 -6.96 -5.02 8.55
N ARG A 187 -6.75 -3.78 8.07
CA ARG A 187 -6.79 -3.43 6.64
C ARG A 187 -5.61 -2.54 6.27
N ILE A 188 -5.20 -2.61 5.01
CA ILE A 188 -4.12 -1.80 4.44
C ILE A 188 -4.65 -0.39 4.20
N ARG A 189 -4.03 0.58 4.89
CA ARG A 189 -4.30 2.01 4.72
C ARG A 189 -3.33 2.66 3.76
N SER A 190 -2.06 2.28 3.80
CA SER A 190 -1.06 2.74 2.84
C SER A 190 -0.20 1.57 2.42
N GLU A 191 0.08 1.44 1.13
CA GLU A 191 1.12 0.56 0.61
C GLU A 191 2.18 1.39 -0.10
N ARG A 192 3.44 1.10 0.16
CA ARG A 192 4.55 1.51 -0.69
C ARG A 192 5.31 0.27 -1.13
N SER A 193 5.54 0.11 -2.43
CA SER A 193 6.23 -1.05 -2.98
C SER A 193 7.32 -0.65 -3.99
N TYR A 194 8.43 -1.38 -3.95
CA TYR A 194 9.62 -1.16 -4.77
C TYR A 194 10.27 -2.50 -5.16
N PRO A 195 10.81 -2.62 -6.39
CA PRO A 195 11.58 -3.79 -6.78
C PRO A 195 12.73 -4.02 -5.80
N ASP A 196 12.96 -5.28 -5.41
CA ASP A 196 14.15 -5.60 -4.63
C ASP A 196 15.40 -5.42 -5.52
N PRO A 197 16.36 -4.57 -5.11
CA PRO A 197 17.51 -4.21 -5.93
C PRO A 197 18.39 -5.43 -6.28
N HIS A 198 18.39 -6.47 -5.44
CA HIS A 198 19.18 -7.67 -5.69
C HIS A 198 18.61 -8.52 -6.84
N THR A 199 17.31 -8.39 -7.13
CA THR A 199 16.65 -9.10 -8.24
C THR A 199 17.01 -8.48 -9.58
N CYS A 200 17.20 -7.16 -9.63
CA CYS A 200 17.56 -6.45 -10.87
C CYS A 200 18.99 -6.81 -11.34
N ALA A 201 19.90 -7.12 -10.41
CA ALA A 201 21.28 -7.50 -10.75
C ALA A 201 21.38 -8.85 -11.50
N MET A 202 20.42 -9.75 -11.29
CA MET A 202 20.43 -11.09 -11.89
C MET A 202 19.82 -11.15 -13.30
N GLN A 203 18.94 -10.21 -13.65
CA GLN A 203 18.34 -10.16 -15.00
C GLN A 203 19.30 -9.58 -16.06
N GLY A 204 20.32 -8.81 -15.63
CA GLY A 204 21.27 -8.16 -16.55
C GLY A 204 22.45 -9.02 -17.02
N THR A 205 22.70 -10.18 -16.41
CA THR A 205 23.90 -10.99 -16.67
C THR A 205 23.66 -12.21 -17.56
N GLY A 206 22.41 -12.53 -17.92
CA GLY A 206 22.04 -13.81 -18.52
C GLY A 206 21.90 -13.90 -20.04
N GLY A 207 22.02 -12.81 -20.82
CA GLY A 207 21.57 -12.90 -22.22
C GLY A 207 21.94 -11.78 -23.19
N ALA A 208 23.07 -11.10 -23.01
CA ALA A 208 23.61 -10.23 -24.05
C ALA A 208 24.98 -10.76 -24.48
N GLY A 209 25.01 -11.40 -25.65
CA GLY A 209 26.26 -11.61 -26.38
C GLY A 209 27.00 -10.28 -26.47
N ALA A 210 28.30 -10.34 -26.16
CA ALA A 210 29.20 -9.20 -26.17
C ALA A 210 29.21 -8.52 -27.54
N ALA A 211 28.43 -7.45 -27.69
CA ALA A 211 28.68 -6.38 -28.64
C ALA A 211 28.74 -5.09 -27.82
N GLY A 212 29.95 -4.55 -27.68
CA GLY A 212 30.29 -3.48 -26.75
C GLY A 212 29.37 -2.27 -26.88
N ARG A 213 28.60 -1.99 -25.82
CA ARG A 213 28.22 -0.63 -25.48
C ARG A 213 29.23 -0.09 -24.48
N PRO A 214 29.80 1.11 -24.70
CA PRO A 214 30.65 1.73 -23.70
C PRO A 214 29.83 1.97 -22.42
N SER A 215 30.41 1.64 -21.26
CA SER A 215 29.89 2.06 -19.96
C SER A 215 29.53 3.54 -20.01
N PRO A 216 28.35 3.96 -19.52
CA PRO A 216 28.15 5.37 -19.22
C PRO A 216 29.21 5.76 -18.18
N ALA A 217 30.01 6.78 -18.52
CA ALA A 217 30.94 7.37 -17.58
C ALA A 217 30.18 7.70 -16.29
N THR A 218 30.78 7.38 -15.14
CA THR A 218 30.32 7.80 -13.83
C THR A 218 30.12 9.31 -13.86
N GLU A 219 28.88 9.75 -13.98
CA GLU A 219 28.56 11.16 -13.88
C GLU A 219 28.90 11.59 -12.44
N PRO A 220 29.73 12.61 -12.23
CA PRO A 220 30.09 13.03 -10.90
C PRO A 220 28.82 13.47 -10.16
N LEU A 221 28.61 12.91 -8.96
CA LEU A 221 27.54 13.32 -8.06
C LEU A 221 27.55 14.84 -7.92
N ASP A 222 26.41 15.45 -8.23
CA ASP A 222 26.21 16.89 -8.15
C ASP A 222 26.58 17.38 -6.73
N PRO A 223 27.57 18.28 -6.58
CA PRO A 223 28.19 18.62 -5.30
C PRO A 223 27.20 19.21 -4.28
N ARG A 224 26.02 19.66 -4.71
CA ARG A 224 24.95 20.10 -3.78
C ARG A 224 24.43 18.99 -2.87
N TRP A 225 24.61 17.72 -3.23
CA TRP A 225 24.20 16.58 -2.41
C TRP A 225 25.24 16.15 -1.37
N ASN A 226 26.46 16.69 -1.44
CA ASN A 226 27.53 16.47 -0.45
C ASN A 226 27.70 17.67 0.50
N ALA A 227 26.78 18.64 0.49
CA ALA A 227 26.83 19.73 1.45
C ALA A 227 26.56 19.20 2.87
N PRO A 228 27.35 19.60 3.88
CA PRO A 228 27.06 19.27 5.28
C PRO A 228 25.64 19.71 5.64
N LEU A 229 24.88 18.85 6.30
CA LEU A 229 23.60 19.23 6.87
C LEU A 229 23.81 20.43 7.80
N PRO A 230 22.97 21.49 7.74
CA PRO A 230 23.07 22.59 8.67
C PRO A 230 22.86 22.07 10.10
N PRO A 231 23.53 22.68 11.10
CA PRO A 231 23.36 22.28 12.48
C PRO A 231 21.89 22.44 12.92
N PRO A 232 21.38 21.56 13.80
CA PRO A 232 20.02 21.68 14.31
C PRO A 232 19.87 23.01 15.07
N GLY A 233 19.09 23.93 14.50
CA GLY A 233 18.84 25.26 15.07
C GLY A 233 18.73 26.37 14.03
N ASP A 234 19.36 26.21 12.87
CA ASP A 234 19.41 27.25 11.81
C ASP A 234 18.37 27.04 10.70
N THR A 235 17.14 26.70 11.05
CA THR A 235 16.04 26.72 10.07
C THR A 235 15.41 28.11 10.06
N PRO A 236 15.59 28.94 9.01
CA PRO A 236 14.77 30.12 8.84
C PRO A 236 13.31 29.67 8.67
N SER A 237 12.44 30.22 9.52
CA SER A 237 10.99 30.04 9.38
C SER A 237 10.53 30.66 8.05
N ARG A 238 9.86 29.86 7.20
CA ARG A 238 9.37 30.16 5.82
C ARG A 238 10.45 29.94 4.75
N ILE A 239 10.22 29.14 3.70
CA ILE A 239 9.19 29.33 2.66
C ILE A 239 8.58 27.97 2.28
N TRP A 240 7.31 27.75 2.64
CA TRP A 240 6.45 26.89 1.84
C TRP A 240 5.82 27.75 0.75
N PRO A 241 5.75 27.31 -0.53
CA PRO A 241 5.00 28.04 -1.53
C PRO A 241 3.54 28.17 -1.05
N GLN A 242 3.09 29.41 -0.92
CA GLN A 242 1.69 29.72 -0.61
C GLN A 242 0.84 29.13 -1.73
N VAL A 243 -0.05 28.20 -1.39
CA VAL A 243 -1.13 27.78 -2.29
C VAL A 243 -2.00 29.01 -2.54
N PRO A 244 -2.20 29.45 -3.78
CA PRO A 244 -3.07 30.59 -4.06
C PRO A 244 -4.50 30.24 -3.66
N THR A 245 -4.97 30.81 -2.54
CA THR A 245 -6.39 30.80 -2.18
C THR A 245 -7.11 31.89 -2.97
N SER A 246 -7.26 31.68 -4.28
CA SER A 246 -8.30 32.40 -5.03
C SER A 246 -9.55 31.52 -5.07
N PRO A 247 -10.73 32.02 -4.70
CA PRO A 247 -11.97 31.30 -4.92
C PRO A 247 -12.19 31.18 -6.43
N GLU A 248 -12.18 29.94 -6.94
CA GLU A 248 -12.61 29.65 -8.30
C GLU A 248 -14.06 30.12 -8.49
N ASP A 249 -14.25 30.95 -9.52
CA ASP A 249 -15.55 31.38 -10.02
C ASP A 249 -16.31 30.15 -10.57
N PRO A 250 -17.44 29.74 -9.95
CA PRO A 250 -18.19 28.55 -10.36
C PRO A 250 -18.90 28.70 -11.72
N SER A 251 -18.73 29.81 -12.43
CA SER A 251 -19.36 30.04 -13.74
C SER A 251 -18.58 29.51 -14.95
N ARG A 252 -17.34 29.03 -14.80
CA ARG A 252 -16.56 28.46 -15.92
C ARG A 252 -16.80 26.96 -16.09
N SER A 253 -17.72 26.61 -16.99
CA SER A 253 -17.87 25.22 -17.47
C SER A 253 -16.70 24.81 -18.37
N PRO A 254 -16.10 23.62 -18.16
CA PRO A 254 -14.94 23.12 -18.94
C PRO A 254 -15.29 22.60 -20.35
N TRP A 255 -16.49 22.88 -20.87
CA TRP A 255 -16.99 22.32 -22.15
C TRP A 255 -17.31 23.37 -23.22
N GLN A 256 -16.65 24.54 -23.20
CA GLN A 256 -16.68 25.42 -24.37
C GLN A 256 -15.58 25.01 -25.35
N THR A 257 -15.95 24.24 -26.38
CA THR A 257 -15.19 24.09 -27.61
C THR A 257 -15.08 25.44 -28.31
N PRO A 258 -13.89 25.88 -28.77
CA PRO A 258 -13.79 27.05 -29.62
C PRO A 258 -14.39 26.74 -30.99
N GLY A 259 -15.45 27.46 -31.35
CA GLY A 259 -15.97 27.49 -32.70
C GLY A 259 -15.19 28.49 -33.57
N GLY A 260 -14.76 28.01 -34.74
CA GLY A 260 -14.64 28.77 -36.00
C GLY A 260 -13.46 29.74 -36.14
N PHE A 261 -12.53 29.45 -37.07
CA PHE A 261 -12.59 29.91 -38.47
C PHE A 261 -11.77 28.95 -39.34
#